data_AF-A0A0U2NE93-F1
#
_entry.id   AF-A0A0U2NE93-F1
#
_cell.length_a   1.000
_cell.length_b   1.000
_cell.length_c   1.000
_cell.angle_alpha   90.00
_cell.angle_beta   90.00
_cell.angle_gamma   90.00
#
_symmetry.space_group_name_H-M   'P 1'
#
loop_
_entity.id
_entity.type
_entity.pdbx_description
1 polymer ?
#
loop_
_entity_poly.entity_id
_entity_poly.type
_entity_poly.pdbx_seq_one_letter_code
_entity_poly.pdbx_strand_id
1 'polypeptide(L)'
;MSDVIDLNSNEVSSYYTYEPDLKIGEALAHIVAAASIVEELEGESEEVKETVRKYTDAWIVAVAPLDYVPGMAEVVGSKINKKLTKIFPDISEDELGETFEIVIEAKRKLEEGEVPFNYQEVEVRTEKVLRALGVDLSYIQKFITGDLNKRLLRLISIFVLAIGIASIWDQKWIAEYQ
;
A
#
# COMPACT_ATOMS: atom_id res chain seq x y z
N MET A 1 -53.14 38.27 -7.65
CA MET A 1 -52.36 37.87 -8.84
C MET A 1 -50.95 38.36 -8.55
N SER A 2 -50.17 37.51 -7.87
CA SER A 2 -49.12 36.65 -8.46
C SER A 2 -47.94 37.48 -8.99
N ASP A 3 -46.68 37.17 -8.77
CA ASP A 3 -45.92 36.28 -7.89
C ASP A 3 -44.45 36.62 -8.24
N VAL A 4 -43.52 36.07 -7.46
CA VAL A 4 -42.10 35.88 -7.82
C VAL A 4 -41.16 37.08 -7.57
N ILE A 5 -40.70 37.20 -6.33
CA ILE A 5 -39.31 37.60 -6.08
C ILE A 5 -38.51 36.31 -5.97
N ASP A 6 -37.60 36.11 -6.92
CA ASP A 6 -36.67 34.99 -6.98
C ASP A 6 -35.75 35.01 -5.75
N LEU A 7 -36.08 34.20 -4.74
CA LEU A 7 -35.18 33.85 -3.65
C LEU A 7 -34.31 32.69 -4.13
N ASN A 8 -33.29 32.99 -4.93
CA ASN A 8 -32.35 31.99 -5.39
C ASN A 8 -30.92 32.53 -5.33
N SER A 9 -30.24 32.24 -4.22
CA SER A 9 -28.98 31.51 -4.22
C SER A 9 -28.37 31.56 -2.82
N ASN A 10 -28.54 30.45 -2.10
CA ASN A 10 -27.55 29.85 -1.21
C ASN A 10 -26.26 30.65 -1.00
N GLU A 11 -26.24 31.52 0.02
CA GLU A 11 -25.01 31.71 0.81
C GLU A 11 -24.87 30.52 1.76
N VAL A 12 -24.72 29.32 1.18
CA VAL A 12 -24.08 28.23 1.92
C VAL A 12 -22.60 28.55 1.88
N SER A 13 -22.16 29.27 2.91
CA SER A 13 -20.77 29.34 3.30
C SER A 13 -20.27 27.89 3.42
N SER A 14 -19.63 27.40 2.35
CA SER A 14 -18.89 26.17 2.39
C SER A 14 -17.69 26.44 3.30
N TYR A 15 -17.89 26.23 4.60
CA TYR A 15 -16.80 25.86 5.46
C TYR A 15 -16.18 24.63 4.79
N TYR A 16 -15.08 24.87 4.07
CA TYR A 16 -14.13 23.84 3.71
C TYR A 16 -13.87 23.07 5.00
N THR A 17 -14.50 21.91 5.09
CA THR A 17 -14.07 20.90 6.03
C THR A 17 -12.72 20.52 5.48
N TYR A 18 -11.66 21.12 6.03
CA TYR A 18 -10.33 20.54 5.99
C TYR A 18 -10.48 19.23 6.77
N GLU A 19 -11.02 18.21 6.10
CA GLU A 19 -10.70 16.85 6.53
C GLU A 19 -9.18 16.78 6.35
N PRO A 20 -8.40 16.61 7.43
CA PRO A 20 -7.00 16.30 7.25
C PRO A 20 -6.99 15.07 6.33
N ASP A 21 -6.38 15.21 5.15
CA ASP A 21 -6.16 14.12 4.21
C ASP A 21 -5.56 12.99 5.06
N LEU A 22 -6.37 11.98 5.35
CA LEU A 22 -6.04 11.00 6.37
C LEU A 22 -5.01 10.10 5.69
N LYS A 23 -3.73 10.43 5.89
CA LYS A 23 -2.58 9.76 5.31
C LYS A 23 -2.47 8.35 5.84
N ILE A 24 -3.24 7.46 5.23
CA ILE A 24 -3.43 6.09 5.63
C ILE A 24 -2.16 5.26 5.46
N GLY A 25 -1.33 5.61 4.47
CA GLY A 25 0.00 5.04 4.27
C GLY A 25 0.96 5.44 5.38
N GLU A 26 1.00 6.73 5.74
CA GLU A 26 1.81 7.21 6.87
C GLU A 26 1.38 6.52 8.19
N ALA A 27 0.07 6.43 8.44
CA ALA A 27 -0.47 5.74 9.60
C ALA A 27 -0.10 4.24 9.63
N LEU A 28 -0.16 3.55 8.49
CA LEU A 28 0.26 2.15 8.39
C LEU A 28 1.75 2.00 8.72
N ALA A 29 2.61 2.86 8.18
CA ALA A 29 4.04 2.81 8.46
C ALA A 29 4.35 2.99 9.95
N HIS A 30 3.72 3.97 10.60
CA HIS A 30 3.83 4.18 12.05
C HIS A 30 3.43 2.94 12.87
N ILE A 31 2.33 2.30 12.49
CA ILE A 31 1.84 1.10 13.19
C ILE A 31 2.78 -0.08 12.99
N VAL A 32 3.30 -0.27 11.77
CA VAL A 32 4.27 -1.32 11.47
C VAL A 32 5.58 -1.10 12.24
N ALA A 33 6.04 0.16 12.36
CA ALA A 33 7.22 0.53 13.13
C ALA A 33 7.04 0.28 14.63
N ALA A 34 5.92 0.74 15.20
CA ALA A 34 5.57 0.47 16.59
C ALA A 34 5.46 -1.04 16.85
N ALA A 35 4.82 -1.79 15.95
CA ALA A 35 4.72 -3.24 16.04
C ALA A 35 6.10 -3.93 16.00
N SER A 36 7.03 -3.46 15.15
CA SER A 36 8.40 -3.97 15.12
C SER A 36 9.10 -3.81 16.47
N ILE A 37 8.98 -2.65 17.10
CA ILE A 37 9.59 -2.36 18.40
C ILE A 37 8.97 -3.25 19.49
N VAL A 38 7.64 -3.36 19.52
CA VAL A 38 6.95 -4.21 20.50
C VAL A 38 7.33 -5.67 20.33
N GLU A 39 7.38 -6.17 19.09
CA GLU A 39 7.81 -7.55 18.80
C GLU A 39 9.24 -7.85 19.26
N GLU A 40 10.13 -6.86 19.22
CA GLU A 40 11.52 -7.01 19.70
C GLU A 40 11.63 -7.00 21.23
N LEU A 41 10.78 -6.22 21.91
CA LEU A 41 10.81 -6.06 23.37
C LEU A 41 10.02 -7.16 24.11
N GLU A 42 8.83 -7.47 23.61
CA GLU A 42 7.84 -8.30 24.31
C GLU A 42 7.55 -9.63 23.59
N GLY A 43 8.05 -9.78 22.35
CA GLY A 43 7.74 -10.91 21.49
C GLY A 43 6.43 -10.71 20.72
N GLU A 44 6.02 -11.74 19.98
CA GLU A 44 4.84 -11.64 19.12
C GLU A 44 3.54 -11.67 19.92
N SER A 45 2.66 -10.69 19.65
CA SER A 45 1.31 -10.60 20.21
C SER A 45 0.26 -10.63 19.10
N GLU A 46 -0.79 -11.44 19.29
CA GLU A 46 -1.89 -11.52 18.31
C GLU A 46 -2.65 -10.20 18.17
N GLU A 47 -2.77 -9.40 19.23
CA GLU A 47 -3.42 -8.08 19.19
C GLU A 47 -2.63 -7.09 18.32
N VAL A 48 -1.29 -7.14 18.40
CA VAL A 48 -0.39 -6.33 17.58
C VAL A 48 -0.48 -6.77 16.11
N LYS A 49 -0.46 -8.09 15.85
CA LYS A 49 -0.66 -8.65 14.49
C LYS A 49 -1.99 -8.23 13.89
N GLU A 50 -3.08 -8.30 14.66
CA GLU A 50 -4.41 -7.90 14.22
C GLU A 50 -4.47 -6.40 13.89
N THR A 51 -3.82 -5.56 14.69
CA THR A 51 -3.73 -4.11 14.44
C THR A 51 -2.98 -3.81 13.14
N VAL A 52 -1.82 -4.45 12.90
CA VAL A 52 -1.07 -4.32 11.65
C VAL A 52 -1.92 -4.75 10.45
N ARG A 53 -2.63 -5.89 10.56
CA ARG A 53 -3.52 -6.39 9.50
C ARG A 53 -4.65 -5.42 9.20
N LYS A 54 -5.33 -4.91 10.22
CA LYS A 54 -6.45 -3.96 10.06
C LYS A 54 -6.04 -2.71 9.28
N TYR A 55 -4.88 -2.13 9.60
CA TYR A 55 -4.39 -0.95 8.90
C TYR A 55 -3.83 -1.28 7.52
N THR A 56 -3.26 -2.47 7.35
CA THR A 56 -2.85 -2.97 6.03
C THR A 56 -4.08 -3.11 5.12
N ASP A 57 -5.16 -3.72 5.60
CA ASP A 57 -6.42 -3.87 4.87
C ASP A 57 -7.01 -2.50 4.49
N ALA A 58 -7.00 -1.55 5.44
CA ALA A 58 -7.49 -0.20 5.18
C ALA A 58 -6.67 0.51 4.09
N TRP A 59 -5.34 0.35 4.10
CA TRP A 59 -4.48 0.85 3.02
C TRP A 59 -4.72 0.14 1.68
N ILE A 60 -4.89 -1.19 1.68
CA ILE A 60 -5.21 -1.96 0.46
C ILE A 60 -6.51 -1.45 -0.17
N VAL A 61 -7.53 -1.15 0.64
CA VAL A 61 -8.80 -0.58 0.18
C VAL A 61 -8.59 0.76 -0.53
N ALA A 62 -7.65 1.59 -0.07
CA ALA A 62 -7.33 2.87 -0.69
C ALA A 62 -6.62 2.74 -2.06
N VAL A 63 -6.01 1.58 -2.36
CA VAL A 63 -5.28 1.32 -3.61
C VAL A 63 -6.07 0.42 -4.58
N ALA A 64 -7.13 -0.24 -4.10
CA ALA A 64 -7.99 -1.07 -4.92
C ALA A 64 -8.80 -0.23 -5.93
N PRO A 65 -9.15 -0.77 -7.13
CA PRO A 65 -8.91 -2.13 -7.62
C PRO A 65 -7.51 -2.37 -8.21
N LEU A 66 -7.03 -3.62 -8.13
CA LEU A 66 -5.69 -4.03 -8.63
C LEU A 66 -5.75 -4.60 -10.05
N ASP A 67 -4.72 -4.33 -10.87
CA ASP A 67 -4.51 -4.98 -12.18
C ASP A 67 -3.86 -6.37 -11.98
N TYR A 68 -4.64 -7.27 -11.38
CA TYR A 68 -4.19 -8.61 -11.04
C TYR A 68 -4.03 -9.52 -12.28
N VAL A 69 -2.95 -10.30 -12.29
CA VAL A 69 -2.72 -11.35 -13.28
C VAL A 69 -2.70 -12.71 -12.56
N PRO A 70 -3.40 -13.74 -13.07
CA PRO A 70 -3.37 -15.08 -12.48
C PRO A 70 -1.95 -15.59 -12.22
N GLY A 71 -1.72 -16.16 -11.03
CA GLY A 71 -0.42 -16.65 -10.60
C GLY A 71 0.47 -15.61 -9.90
N MET A 72 0.04 -14.34 -9.84
CA MET A 72 0.83 -13.25 -9.25
C MET A 72 1.01 -13.44 -7.74
N ALA A 73 -0.07 -13.76 -7.03
CA ALA A 73 -0.05 -13.95 -5.57
C ALA A 73 0.83 -15.14 -5.15
N GLU A 74 0.75 -16.26 -5.88
CA GLU A 74 1.52 -17.47 -5.62
C GLU A 74 3.01 -17.23 -5.81
N VAL A 75 3.38 -16.53 -6.89
CA VAL A 75 4.79 -16.20 -7.15
C VAL A 75 5.32 -15.24 -6.10
N VAL A 76 4.61 -14.14 -5.83
CA VAL A 76 5.02 -13.14 -4.82
C VAL A 76 5.11 -13.78 -3.44
N GLY A 77 4.06 -14.48 -3.02
CA GLY A 77 4.00 -15.15 -1.72
C GLY A 77 5.10 -16.18 -1.51
N SER A 78 5.47 -16.94 -2.55
CA SER A 78 6.57 -17.92 -2.47
C SER A 78 7.97 -17.29 -2.28
N LYS A 79 8.11 -15.98 -2.48
CA LYS A 79 9.38 -15.25 -2.39
C LYS A 79 9.50 -14.40 -1.13
N ILE A 80 8.38 -14.06 -0.49
CA ILE A 80 8.39 -13.33 0.78
C ILE A 80 9.03 -14.21 1.85
N ASN A 81 10.08 -13.69 2.48
CA ASN A 81 10.85 -14.39 3.50
C ASN A 81 11.01 -13.58 4.79
N LYS A 82 10.41 -12.40 4.87
CA LYS A 82 10.36 -11.56 6.07
C LYS A 82 8.93 -11.11 6.36
N LYS A 83 8.64 -10.92 7.65
CA LYS A 83 7.44 -10.20 8.12
C LYS A 83 7.54 -8.73 7.73
N LEU A 84 6.38 -8.10 7.55
CA LEU A 84 6.30 -6.66 7.32
C LEU A 84 6.97 -5.85 8.44
N THR A 85 6.86 -6.28 9.70
CA THR A 85 7.52 -5.67 10.86
C THR A 85 9.04 -5.80 10.85
N LYS A 86 9.63 -6.65 10.00
CA LYS A 86 11.08 -6.91 10.00
C LYS A 86 11.84 -6.23 8.85
N ILE A 87 11.23 -5.24 8.19
CA ILE A 87 11.84 -4.52 7.06
C ILE A 87 12.67 -3.29 7.48
N PHE A 88 12.56 -2.82 8.73
CA PHE A 88 13.21 -1.59 9.19
C PHE A 88 14.75 -1.57 9.22
N PRO A 89 15.47 -2.71 9.19
CA PRO A 89 16.91 -2.68 8.92
C PRO A 89 17.27 -2.11 7.54
N ASP A 90 16.34 -2.19 6.57
CA ASP A 90 16.57 -1.83 5.17
C ASP A 90 15.85 -0.52 4.75
N ILE A 91 14.79 -0.12 5.48
CA ILE A 91 13.87 0.97 5.10
C ILE A 91 13.44 1.73 6.34
N SER A 92 13.50 3.06 6.34
CA SER A 92 13.01 3.86 7.47
C SER A 92 11.48 3.94 7.49
N GLU A 93 10.93 4.22 8.66
CA GLU A 93 9.49 4.47 8.87
C GLU A 93 8.96 5.59 7.95
N ASP A 94 9.65 6.74 7.90
CA ASP A 94 9.29 7.85 7.01
C ASP A 94 9.29 7.43 5.54
N GLU A 95 10.33 6.69 5.11
CA GLU A 95 10.45 6.23 3.73
C GLU A 95 9.33 5.24 3.36
N LEU A 96 8.96 4.36 4.28
CA LEU A 96 7.85 3.43 4.11
C LEU A 96 6.51 4.18 4.01
N GLY A 97 6.27 5.15 4.89
CA GLY A 97 5.07 5.99 4.89
C GLY A 97 4.92 6.77 3.58
N GLU A 98 5.96 7.49 3.17
CA GLU A 98 5.99 8.20 1.89
C GLU A 98 5.77 7.25 0.70
N THR A 99 6.33 6.04 0.74
CA THR A 99 6.14 5.04 -0.32
C THR A 99 4.66 4.62 -0.42
N PHE A 100 4.01 4.37 0.71
CA PHE A 100 2.59 4.03 0.73
C PHE A 100 1.69 5.16 0.20
N GLU A 101 1.99 6.42 0.53
CA GLU A 101 1.25 7.57 0.02
C GLU A 101 1.46 7.79 -1.48
N ILE A 102 2.72 7.75 -1.93
CA ILE A 102 3.06 7.89 -3.36
C ILE A 102 2.37 6.81 -4.20
N VAL A 103 2.24 5.58 -3.68
CA VAL A 103 1.53 4.50 -4.37
C VAL A 103 0.04 4.79 -4.52
N ILE A 104 -0.62 5.34 -3.49
CA ILE A 104 -2.04 5.75 -3.59
C ILE A 104 -2.19 6.84 -4.66
N GLU A 105 -1.36 7.88 -4.60
CA GLU A 105 -1.43 8.99 -5.56
C GLU A 105 -1.14 8.51 -6.99
N ALA A 106 -0.10 7.69 -7.17
CA ALA A 106 0.26 7.12 -8.46
C ALA A 106 -0.87 6.25 -9.01
N LYS A 107 -1.49 5.41 -8.17
CA LYS A 107 -2.62 4.57 -8.59
C LYS A 107 -3.79 5.41 -9.10
N ARG A 108 -4.15 6.48 -8.37
CA ARG A 108 -5.23 7.39 -8.77
C ARG A 108 -4.97 8.02 -10.14
N LYS A 109 -3.78 8.59 -10.35
CA LYS A 109 -3.40 9.20 -11.64
C LYS A 109 -3.42 8.20 -12.79
N LEU A 110 -2.93 6.98 -12.56
CA LEU A 110 -2.92 5.93 -13.58
C LEU A 110 -4.33 5.49 -13.98
N GLU A 111 -5.29 5.49 -13.05
CA GLU A 111 -6.71 5.22 -13.35
C GLU A 111 -7.37 6.34 -14.16
N GLU A 112 -6.93 7.58 -13.97
CA GLU A 112 -7.32 8.72 -14.79
C GLU A 112 -6.66 8.71 -16.18
N GLY A 113 -5.76 7.75 -16.44
CA GLY A 113 -5.02 7.60 -17.69
C GLY A 113 -3.75 8.44 -17.78
N GLU A 114 -3.36 9.07 -16.68
CA GLU A 114 -2.19 9.95 -16.59
C GLU A 114 -0.99 9.22 -16.00
N VAL A 115 0.16 9.31 -16.67
CA VAL A 115 1.44 8.83 -16.11
C VAL A 115 1.89 9.84 -15.06
N PRO A 116 2.10 9.45 -13.79
CA PRO A 116 2.63 10.35 -12.77
C PRO A 116 4.01 10.88 -13.17
N PHE A 117 4.27 12.18 -13.00
CA PHE A 117 5.60 12.76 -13.27
C PHE A 117 6.72 12.08 -12.45
N ASN A 118 6.38 11.57 -11.27
CA ASN A 118 7.27 10.84 -10.36
C ASN A 118 7.20 9.31 -10.54
N TYR A 119 6.78 8.79 -11.69
CA TYR A 119 6.65 7.33 -11.88
C TYR A 119 7.95 6.55 -11.59
N GLN A 120 9.12 7.13 -11.88
CA GLN A 120 10.41 6.50 -11.59
C GLN A 120 10.64 6.36 -10.08
N GLU A 121 10.18 7.34 -9.29
CA GLU A 121 10.25 7.28 -7.84
C GLU A 121 9.33 6.20 -7.28
N VAL A 122 8.12 6.05 -7.85
CA VAL A 122 7.21 4.94 -7.54
C VAL A 122 7.91 3.60 -7.80
N GLU A 123 8.53 3.42 -8.96
CA GLU A 123 9.27 2.19 -9.31
C GLU A 123 10.38 1.90 -8.30
N VAL A 124 11.28 2.86 -8.07
CA VAL A 124 12.44 2.65 -7.17
C VAL A 124 12.01 2.37 -5.73
N ARG A 125 11.03 3.11 -5.19
CA ARG A 125 10.57 2.93 -3.81
C ARG A 125 9.84 1.61 -3.62
N THR A 126 8.94 1.25 -4.52
CA THR A 126 8.23 -0.05 -4.45
C THR A 126 9.20 -1.23 -4.60
N GLU A 127 10.18 -1.14 -5.50
CA GLU A 127 11.24 -2.14 -5.66
C GLU A 127 12.08 -2.30 -4.39
N LYS A 128 12.41 -1.20 -3.72
CA LYS A 128 13.20 -1.23 -2.48
C LYS A 128 12.44 -1.99 -1.39
N VAL A 129 11.15 -1.70 -1.19
CA VAL A 129 10.30 -2.41 -0.21
C VAL A 129 10.11 -3.88 -0.58
N LEU A 130 9.86 -4.19 -1.85
CA LEU A 130 9.78 -5.57 -2.33
C LEU A 130 11.07 -6.35 -2.02
N ARG A 131 12.24 -5.74 -2.27
CA ARG A 131 13.53 -6.34 -1.96
C ARG A 131 13.74 -6.54 -0.46
N ALA A 132 13.33 -5.58 0.38
CA ALA A 132 13.39 -5.72 1.82
C ALA A 132 12.57 -6.93 2.32
N LEU A 133 11.45 -7.24 1.66
CA LEU A 133 10.62 -8.43 1.90
C LEU A 133 11.15 -9.73 1.27
N GLY A 134 12.22 -9.66 0.48
CA GLY A 134 12.83 -10.81 -0.22
C GLY A 134 12.32 -11.03 -1.66
N VAL A 135 11.49 -10.14 -2.18
CA VAL A 135 10.93 -10.22 -3.55
C VAL A 135 11.80 -9.42 -4.52
N ASP A 136 12.60 -10.12 -5.32
CA ASP A 136 13.38 -9.52 -6.40
C ASP A 136 12.53 -9.31 -7.67
N LEU A 137 12.79 -8.22 -8.39
CA LEU A 137 12.15 -7.88 -9.67
C LEU A 137 12.21 -9.02 -10.70
N SER A 138 13.33 -9.75 -10.75
CA SER A 138 13.52 -10.85 -11.69
C SER A 138 12.47 -11.95 -11.54
N TYR A 139 11.88 -12.13 -10.35
CA TYR A 139 10.82 -13.10 -10.11
C TYR A 139 9.46 -12.66 -10.67
N ILE A 140 9.23 -11.35 -10.73
CA ILE A 140 7.94 -10.75 -11.04
C ILE A 140 7.90 -10.06 -12.41
N GLN A 141 9.05 -9.94 -13.09
CA GLN A 141 9.19 -9.30 -14.39
C GLN A 141 8.22 -9.87 -15.45
N LYS A 142 7.91 -11.17 -15.37
CA LYS A 142 6.95 -11.84 -16.25
C LYS A 142 5.53 -11.25 -16.20
N PHE A 143 5.17 -10.59 -15.09
CA PHE A 143 3.88 -9.92 -14.95
C PHE A 143 3.92 -8.47 -15.46
N ILE A 144 5.07 -7.81 -15.36
CA ILE A 144 5.28 -6.40 -15.71
C ILE A 144 5.48 -6.24 -17.23
N THR A 145 4.45 -6.57 -18.00
CA THR A 145 4.43 -6.46 -19.47
C THR A 145 3.39 -5.46 -19.96
N GLY A 146 3.62 -4.83 -21.11
CA GLY A 146 2.68 -3.87 -21.73
C GLY A 146 3.27 -2.47 -21.87
N ASP A 147 2.40 -1.48 -22.08
CA ASP A 147 2.78 -0.07 -22.04
C ASP A 147 3.15 0.38 -20.62
N LEU A 148 3.65 1.62 -20.50
CA LEU A 148 4.13 2.15 -19.22
C LEU A 148 3.02 2.15 -18.14
N ASN A 149 1.82 2.60 -18.50
CA ASN A 149 0.68 2.63 -17.57
C ASN A 149 0.36 1.24 -17.01
N LYS A 150 0.24 0.26 -17.90
CA LYS A 150 -0.05 -1.13 -17.51
C LYS A 150 1.07 -1.72 -16.68
N ARG A 151 2.32 -1.44 -17.01
CA ARG A 151 3.48 -1.89 -16.23
C ARG A 151 3.47 -1.32 -14.81
N LEU A 152 3.19 -0.02 -14.66
CA LEU A 152 3.11 0.65 -13.35
C LEU A 152 1.91 0.13 -12.52
N LEU A 153 0.72 -0.01 -13.12
CA LEU A 153 -0.45 -0.58 -12.43
C LEU A 153 -0.16 -1.99 -11.90
N ARG A 154 0.57 -2.80 -12.66
CA ARG A 154 0.95 -4.15 -12.25
C ARG A 154 2.02 -4.15 -11.17
N LEU A 155 3.00 -3.26 -11.25
CA LEU A 155 3.99 -3.09 -10.18
C LEU A 155 3.31 -2.70 -8.86
N ILE A 156 2.38 -1.74 -8.90
CA ILE A 156 1.56 -1.37 -7.75
C ILE A 156 0.76 -2.58 -7.24
N SER A 157 0.15 -3.35 -8.14
CA SER A 157 -0.62 -4.55 -7.75
C SER A 157 0.25 -5.60 -7.06
N ILE A 158 1.45 -5.84 -7.57
CA ILE A 158 2.44 -6.75 -6.97
C ILE A 158 2.88 -6.23 -5.61
N PHE A 159 3.14 -4.92 -5.50
CA PHE A 159 3.51 -4.27 -4.25
C PHE A 159 2.41 -4.42 -3.20
N VAL A 160 1.15 -4.11 -3.54
CA VAL A 160 0.00 -4.26 -2.64
C VAL A 160 -0.17 -5.70 -2.17
N LEU A 161 -0.06 -6.68 -3.09
CA LEU A 161 -0.10 -8.10 -2.73
C LEU A 161 1.04 -8.49 -1.78
N ALA A 162 2.25 -7.99 -2.02
CA ALA A 162 3.40 -8.32 -1.19
C ALA A 162 3.21 -7.81 0.24
N ILE A 163 2.72 -6.59 0.40
CA ILE A 163 2.41 -5.99 1.70
C ILE A 163 1.29 -6.76 2.41
N GLY A 164 0.21 -7.09 1.70
CA GLY A 164 -0.90 -7.88 2.24
C GLY A 164 -0.50 -9.28 2.68
N ILE A 165 0.36 -9.97 1.91
CA ILE A 165 0.86 -11.29 2.32
C ILE A 165 1.84 -11.16 3.50
N ALA A 166 2.74 -10.18 3.46
CA ALA A 166 3.75 -9.97 4.50
C ALA A 166 3.17 -9.56 5.85
N SER A 167 1.99 -8.93 5.90
CA SER A 167 1.29 -8.57 7.14
C SER A 167 0.65 -9.78 7.83
N ILE A 168 0.44 -10.87 7.10
CA ILE A 168 -0.15 -12.13 7.62
C ILE A 168 0.93 -13.20 7.80
N TRP A 169 2.08 -13.05 7.13
CA TRP A 169 3.16 -14.02 7.11
C TRP A 169 3.62 -14.39 8.53
N ASP A 170 3.60 -15.69 8.83
CA ASP A 170 4.13 -16.24 10.07
C ASP A 170 5.10 -17.37 9.74
N GLN A 171 6.23 -17.49 10.46
CA GLN A 171 7.22 -18.55 10.23
C GLN A 171 6.60 -19.95 10.37
N LYS A 172 5.55 -20.09 11.20
CA LYS A 172 4.78 -21.32 11.37
C LYS A 172 4.04 -21.75 10.10
N TRP A 173 3.63 -20.79 9.26
CA TRP A 173 2.85 -21.08 8.05
C TRP A 173 3.62 -21.90 7.01
N ILE A 174 4.97 -21.81 7.00
CA ILE A 174 5.83 -22.62 6.12
C ILE A 174 6.11 -23.99 6.72
N ALA A 175 6.22 -24.10 8.04
CA ALA A 175 6.52 -25.36 8.73
C ALA A 175 5.35 -26.36 8.66
N GLU A 176 4.11 -25.89 8.49
CA GLU A 176 2.93 -26.75 8.30
C GLU A 176 2.75 -27.24 6.85
N TYR A 177 3.53 -26.70 5.90
CA TYR A 177 3.50 -27.07 4.48
C TYR A 177 4.71 -27.91 4.01
N GLN A 178 5.63 -28.28 4.91
CA GLN A 178 6.74 -29.20 4.65
C GLN A 178 6.53 -30.56 5.32
#